data_AF-A0A3N5IC37-F1
#
_entry.id   AF-A0A3N5IC37-F1
#
_cell.length_a   1.000
_cell.length_b   1.000
_cell.length_c   1.000
_cell.angle_alpha   90.00
_cell.angle_beta   90.00
_cell.angle_gamma   90.00
#
_symmetry.space_group_name_H-M   'P 1'
#
loop_
_entity.id
_entity.type
_entity.pdbx_description
1 polymer ?
#
loop_
_entity_poly.entity_id
_entity_poly.type
_entity_poly.pdbx_seq_one_letter_code
_entity_poly.pdbx_strand_id
1 'polypeptide(L)'
;MTKARIDANYGLVTFPGTNANADPKLLQDIVDFNSFINGPFSTFALTGGTEKGSRAVREALNDFDDTTTFSFRPGSTVVTVLITDEGDNSPPEDLGLAIAASGLAEAVFFGITMNPSIATDSDGDPNHYSQIAAATGGQVFDIGTFRLDPASFFEAFTAAVTGGVVRPASVGIEVINGASPTILNNVVVAKRVGIQVDASSQTTVLAGNAYQDNTDATVGVANEDFPMYLESTDQIFQKPYAGNFYPSAGSKLIDSSLDSLEDRFDLVQIKQELGISLSPVLVRDEDQLGQIRVDDPAIAPPVGIGENVFKDRGALDRADFQGPTGRLLLPFDNGSDDLDLRVNFVNIVSATPDNFTIQLTDRLDGIGGIGVDDQSVTSHSVKILENDRLLTEGVDYAFEYHAANKTIRLTPLAGLWKRDHSYVIQLANVTRITISGKSGADLTDGESFELTDSFGGRVTYEFDSGYVIEVPQTLAVQIPPAGGGSGGVADGDLVTITDATRSVTLEFDNNGVFNEANERVQFSSI
;
A
#
# COMPACT_ATOMS: atom_id res chain seq x y z
N MET A 1 0.41 9.18 20.86
CA MET A 1 1.02 10.25 21.69
C MET A 1 1.74 9.73 22.93
N THR A 2 1.06 9.13 23.92
CA THR A 2 1.69 8.67 25.19
C THR A 2 2.83 7.68 24.99
N LYS A 3 2.67 6.70 24.08
CA LYS A 3 3.74 5.75 23.72
C LYS A 3 4.98 6.44 23.12
N ALA A 4 4.78 7.58 22.45
CA ALA A 4 5.84 8.41 21.88
C ALA A 4 6.37 9.48 22.86
N ARG A 5 5.95 9.45 24.14
CA ARG A 5 6.32 10.42 25.18
C ARG A 5 5.98 11.88 24.83
N ILE A 6 4.94 12.08 24.03
CA ILE A 6 4.41 13.40 23.71
C ILE A 6 3.37 13.78 24.75
N ASP A 7 3.61 14.90 25.44
CA ASP A 7 2.64 15.52 26.34
C ASP A 7 1.67 16.40 25.52
N ALA A 8 0.52 15.85 25.17
CA ALA A 8 -0.47 16.48 24.30
C ALA A 8 -1.72 16.93 25.06
N ASN A 9 -2.22 18.11 24.71
CA ASN A 9 -3.55 18.60 25.05
C ASN A 9 -4.40 18.71 23.78
N TYR A 10 -5.72 18.73 23.95
CA TYR A 10 -6.69 18.55 22.87
C TYR A 10 -7.77 19.62 22.96
N GLY A 11 -8.15 20.16 21.80
CA GLY A 11 -9.25 21.11 21.64
C GLY A 11 -10.20 20.65 20.55
N LEU A 12 -11.35 21.31 20.44
CA LEU A 12 -12.38 20.96 19.46
C LEU A 12 -12.93 22.19 18.75
N VAL A 13 -12.84 22.17 17.42
CA VAL A 13 -13.62 23.00 16.50
C VAL A 13 -14.61 22.08 15.80
N THR A 14 -15.83 22.55 15.57
CA THR A 14 -16.85 21.79 14.84
C THR A 14 -17.42 22.61 13.71
N PHE A 15 -17.86 21.95 12.65
CA PHE A 15 -18.79 22.51 11.66
C PHE A 15 -20.19 22.57 12.28
N PRO A 16 -20.75 23.76 12.55
CA PRO A 16 -22.02 23.82 13.26
C PRO A 16 -23.20 23.54 12.34
N GLY A 17 -23.87 22.41 12.57
CA GLY A 17 -25.33 22.31 12.43
C GLY A 17 -25.91 22.32 11.01
N THR A 18 -27.21 22.07 10.93
CA THR A 18 -28.02 21.93 9.69
C THR A 18 -28.17 23.21 8.83
N ASN A 19 -27.39 24.27 9.09
CA ASN A 19 -27.43 25.51 8.32
C ASN A 19 -26.20 25.61 7.44
N ALA A 20 -26.39 25.52 6.13
CA ALA A 20 -25.35 25.61 5.11
C ALA A 20 -24.48 26.89 5.18
N ASN A 21 -24.93 27.93 5.88
CA ASN A 21 -24.18 29.19 6.01
C ASN A 21 -23.37 29.30 7.30
N ALA A 22 -23.51 28.37 8.24
CA ALA A 22 -22.89 28.49 9.55
C ALA A 22 -21.36 28.29 9.45
N ASP A 23 -20.62 29.09 10.21
CA ASP A 23 -19.16 29.04 10.21
C ASP A 23 -18.62 28.12 11.30
N PRO A 24 -17.49 27.43 11.09
CA PRO A 24 -16.84 26.58 12.09
C PRO A 24 -16.67 27.29 13.42
N LYS A 25 -16.84 26.56 14.52
CA LYS A 25 -16.83 27.14 15.87
C LYS A 25 -16.05 26.30 16.86
N LEU A 26 -15.22 26.97 17.66
CA LEU A 26 -14.61 26.38 18.85
C LEU A 26 -15.68 25.96 19.87
N LEU A 27 -15.69 24.67 20.23
CA LEU A 27 -16.56 24.10 21.27
C LEU A 27 -15.83 23.78 22.57
N GLN A 28 -14.54 23.50 22.50
CA GLN A 28 -13.74 23.13 23.66
C GLN A 28 -12.34 23.66 23.50
N ASP A 29 -11.86 24.41 24.51
CA ASP A 29 -10.47 24.88 24.58
C ASP A 29 -9.48 23.71 24.79
N ILE A 30 -8.17 23.97 24.66
CA ILE A 30 -7.07 23.01 24.80
C ILE A 30 -6.98 22.49 26.24
N VAL A 31 -7.38 21.24 26.47
CA VAL A 31 -7.37 20.57 27.78
C VAL A 31 -6.65 19.22 27.74
N ASP A 32 -6.39 18.62 28.91
CA ASP A 32 -5.83 17.26 28.98
C ASP A 32 -6.79 16.21 28.38
N PHE A 33 -6.25 15.05 28.01
CA PHE A 33 -7.02 14.00 27.33
C PHE A 33 -8.27 13.56 28.10
N ASN A 34 -8.21 13.44 29.43
CA ASN A 34 -9.37 12.98 30.20
C ASN A 34 -10.47 14.04 30.21
N SER A 35 -10.10 15.31 30.35
CA SER A 35 -11.03 16.44 30.24
C SER A 35 -11.60 16.57 28.82
N PHE A 36 -10.81 16.24 27.80
CA PHE A 36 -11.23 16.23 26.40
C PHE A 36 -12.35 15.22 26.15
N ILE A 37 -12.08 13.93 26.41
CA ILE A 37 -13.04 12.85 26.11
C ILE A 37 -14.28 12.87 26.98
N ASN A 38 -14.25 13.51 28.15
CA ASN A 38 -15.42 13.69 29.02
C ASN A 38 -16.11 15.06 28.82
N GLY A 39 -15.59 15.88 27.92
CA GLY A 39 -16.09 17.21 27.61
C GLY A 39 -17.05 17.24 26.41
N PRO A 40 -17.20 18.42 25.77
CA PRO A 40 -17.99 18.59 24.54
C PRO A 40 -17.75 17.54 23.46
N PHE A 41 -16.53 16.99 23.33
CA PHE A 41 -16.22 15.91 22.39
C PHE A 41 -17.12 14.67 22.53
N SER A 42 -17.63 14.37 23.72
CA SER A 42 -18.52 13.22 23.94
C SER A 42 -19.99 13.49 23.64
N THR A 43 -20.37 14.74 23.43
CA THR A 43 -21.79 15.17 23.42
C THR A 43 -22.17 16.08 22.26
N PHE A 44 -21.21 16.54 21.45
CA PHE A 44 -21.51 17.40 20.30
C PHE A 44 -22.33 16.65 19.23
N ALA A 45 -23.23 17.37 18.57
CA ALA A 45 -24.08 16.79 17.55
C ALA A 45 -23.31 16.66 16.23
N LEU A 46 -23.33 15.47 15.64
CA LEU A 46 -22.93 15.25 14.26
C LEU A 46 -24.18 15.45 13.39
N THR A 47 -24.26 16.59 12.72
CA THR A 47 -25.32 16.87 11.75
C THR A 47 -24.68 17.17 10.42
N GLY A 48 -25.13 16.51 9.35
CA GLY A 48 -24.68 16.81 7.99
C GLY A 48 -25.07 18.23 7.58
N GLY A 49 -24.20 18.86 6.80
CA GLY A 49 -24.29 20.25 6.33
C GLY A 49 -22.95 20.72 5.77
N THR A 50 -22.91 21.94 5.25
CA THR A 50 -21.75 22.56 4.60
C THR A 50 -20.49 22.55 5.47
N GLU A 51 -19.40 22.00 4.94
CA GLU A 51 -18.12 21.83 5.60
C GLU A 51 -17.10 22.88 5.12
N LYS A 52 -17.03 24.02 5.84
CA LYS A 52 -16.07 25.09 5.55
C LYS A 52 -14.69 24.77 6.13
N GLY A 53 -14.00 23.81 5.53
CA GLY A 53 -12.74 23.26 6.02
C GLY A 53 -11.62 24.31 6.22
N SER A 54 -11.38 25.19 5.25
CA SER A 54 -10.35 26.24 5.42
C SER A 54 -10.67 27.19 6.58
N ARG A 55 -11.94 27.56 6.78
CA ARG A 55 -12.34 28.36 7.95
C ARG A 55 -12.16 27.59 9.26
N ALA A 56 -12.38 26.27 9.27
CA ALA A 56 -12.19 25.46 10.45
C ALA A 56 -10.71 25.41 10.86
N VAL A 57 -9.79 25.36 9.88
CA VAL A 57 -8.35 25.48 10.13
C VAL A 57 -8.01 26.87 10.70
N ARG A 58 -8.54 27.95 10.13
CA ARG A 58 -8.33 29.31 10.64
C ARG A 58 -8.88 29.49 12.06
N GLU A 59 -10.06 28.97 12.33
CA GLU A 59 -10.68 28.95 13.67
C GLU A 59 -9.82 28.17 14.67
N ALA A 60 -9.29 27.01 14.26
CA ALA A 60 -8.37 26.21 15.07
C ALA A 60 -7.06 26.93 15.41
N LEU A 61 -6.76 28.05 14.73
CA LEU A 61 -5.56 28.86 14.89
C LEU A 61 -5.84 30.27 15.42
N ASN A 62 -7.07 30.54 15.89
CA ASN A 62 -7.52 31.85 16.38
C ASN A 62 -7.45 32.98 15.33
N ASP A 63 -7.56 32.65 14.04
CA ASP A 63 -7.48 33.60 12.92
C ASP A 63 -8.85 33.96 12.32
N PHE A 64 -9.94 33.31 12.77
CA PHE A 64 -11.26 33.45 12.17
C PHE A 64 -12.30 34.18 13.05
N ASP A 65 -12.86 33.53 14.07
CA ASP A 65 -13.86 34.14 14.96
C ASP A 65 -13.16 34.78 16.17
N ASP A 66 -13.19 36.11 16.28
CA ASP A 66 -12.55 36.84 17.39
C ASP A 66 -13.29 36.71 18.74
N THR A 67 -14.48 36.11 18.73
CA THR A 67 -15.28 35.86 19.94
C THR A 67 -14.92 34.55 20.63
N THR A 68 -14.15 33.69 19.97
CA THR A 68 -13.60 32.47 20.55
C THR A 68 -12.08 32.39 20.34
N THR A 69 -11.36 31.77 21.26
CA THR A 69 -9.89 31.71 21.17
C THR A 69 -9.39 30.52 21.99
N PHE A 70 -8.53 29.71 21.38
CA PHE A 70 -7.75 28.69 22.06
C PHE A 70 -6.64 29.28 22.91
N SER A 71 -6.46 28.72 24.10
CA SER A 71 -5.36 29.03 25.01
C SER A 71 -4.17 28.11 24.75
N PHE A 72 -3.31 28.44 23.79
CA PHE A 72 -2.12 27.62 23.49
C PHE A 72 -1.09 27.64 24.62
N ARG A 73 -0.47 26.47 24.88
CA ARG A 73 0.63 26.36 25.83
C ARG A 73 1.89 26.99 25.22
N PRO A 74 2.59 27.90 25.93
CA PRO A 74 3.83 28.46 25.40
C PRO A 74 4.86 27.37 25.06
N GLY A 75 5.43 27.45 23.85
CA GLY A 75 6.45 26.50 23.38
C GLY A 75 5.93 25.13 22.94
N SER A 76 4.61 24.93 22.84
CA SER A 76 4.06 23.70 22.23
C SER A 76 3.95 23.82 20.71
N THR A 77 4.26 22.74 19.99
CA THR A 77 3.86 22.59 18.58
C THR A 77 2.34 22.56 18.47
N VAL A 78 1.77 23.38 17.60
CA VAL A 78 0.34 23.35 17.28
C VAL A 78 0.12 22.33 16.17
N VAL A 79 -0.82 21.40 16.37
CA VAL A 79 -1.22 20.44 15.35
C VAL A 79 -2.71 20.54 15.12
N THR A 80 -3.11 20.78 13.89
CA THR A 80 -4.52 20.81 13.48
C THR A 80 -4.83 19.51 12.75
N VAL A 81 -5.88 18.80 13.19
CA VAL A 81 -6.40 17.61 12.51
C VAL A 81 -7.81 17.92 12.03
N LEU A 82 -7.99 18.03 10.72
CA LEU A 82 -9.30 18.19 10.11
C LEU A 82 -9.89 16.81 9.78
N ILE A 83 -11.15 16.58 10.11
CA ILE A 83 -11.87 15.34 9.78
C ILE A 83 -13.13 15.73 9.02
N THR A 84 -13.26 15.26 7.79
CA THR A 84 -14.33 15.62 6.85
C THR A 84 -14.45 14.55 5.76
N ASP A 85 -15.67 14.27 5.28
CA ASP A 85 -15.88 13.46 4.07
C ASP A 85 -16.36 14.29 2.87
N GLU A 86 -16.37 15.63 2.99
CA GLU A 86 -16.75 16.59 1.94
C GLU A 86 -15.60 17.51 1.49
N GLY A 87 -15.84 18.22 0.39
CA GLY A 87 -14.91 19.22 -0.15
C GLY A 87 -14.86 20.44 0.76
N ASP A 88 -14.00 21.41 0.43
CA ASP A 88 -13.95 22.65 1.19
C ASP A 88 -14.97 23.66 0.66
N ASN A 89 -16.06 23.84 1.39
CA ASN A 89 -17.09 24.83 1.07
C ASN A 89 -16.72 26.28 1.49
N SER A 90 -15.50 26.52 1.96
CA SER A 90 -15.07 27.87 2.31
C SER A 90 -14.98 28.77 1.06
N PRO A 91 -15.21 30.08 1.19
CA PRO A 91 -14.86 31.03 0.14
C PRO A 91 -13.42 30.84 -0.38
N PRO A 92 -13.16 31.00 -1.69
CA PRO A 92 -11.86 30.66 -2.29
C PRO A 92 -10.65 31.35 -1.65
N GLU A 93 -10.83 32.56 -1.10
CA GLU A 93 -9.79 33.30 -0.40
C GLU A 93 -9.34 32.66 0.92
N ASP A 94 -10.21 31.87 1.56
CA ASP A 94 -9.94 31.31 2.89
C ASP A 94 -8.84 30.25 2.87
N LEU A 95 -8.59 29.58 1.74
CA LEU A 95 -7.48 28.65 1.59
C LEU A 95 -6.13 29.34 1.78
N GLY A 96 -5.94 30.49 1.11
CA GLY A 96 -4.71 31.27 1.24
C GLY A 96 -4.53 31.82 2.66
N LEU A 97 -5.62 32.22 3.31
CA LEU A 97 -5.60 32.68 4.70
C LEU A 97 -5.32 31.53 5.69
N ALA A 98 -5.85 30.33 5.46
CA ALA A 98 -5.56 29.16 6.28
C ALA A 98 -4.08 28.76 6.21
N ILE A 99 -3.49 28.79 5.01
CA ILE A 99 -2.05 28.55 4.81
C ILE A 99 -1.24 29.61 5.55
N ALA A 100 -1.60 30.89 5.42
CA ALA A 100 -0.90 31.99 6.10
C ALA A 100 -1.00 31.88 7.63
N ALA A 101 -2.19 31.61 8.17
CA ALA A 101 -2.42 31.40 9.60
C ALA A 101 -1.60 30.22 10.14
N SER A 102 -1.56 29.12 9.39
CA SER A 102 -0.75 27.94 9.75
C SER A 102 0.74 28.26 9.80
N GLY A 103 1.24 29.04 8.83
CA GLY A 103 2.62 29.52 8.83
C GLY A 103 2.95 30.43 10.01
N LEU A 104 2.05 31.38 10.35
CA LEU A 104 2.21 32.30 11.49
C LEU A 104 2.22 31.57 12.84
N ALA A 105 1.39 30.53 12.97
CA ALA A 105 1.30 29.72 14.18
C ALA A 105 2.38 28.62 14.26
N GLU A 106 3.21 28.47 13.22
CA GLU A 106 4.12 27.33 13.04
C GLU A 106 3.41 25.97 13.24
N ALA A 107 2.15 25.90 12.78
CA ALA A 107 1.30 24.73 12.96
C ALA A 107 1.55 23.67 11.88
N VAL A 108 1.34 22.40 12.23
CA VAL A 108 1.38 21.26 11.30
C VAL A 108 -0.06 20.78 11.04
N PHE A 109 -0.46 20.71 9.78
CA PHE A 109 -1.81 20.30 9.39
C PHE A 109 -1.88 18.84 8.95
N PHE A 110 -2.79 18.09 9.54
CA PHE A 110 -3.20 16.78 9.05
C PHE A 110 -4.67 16.78 8.67
N GLY A 111 -4.99 16.09 7.58
CA GLY A 111 -6.36 15.88 7.15
C GLY A 111 -6.73 14.40 7.18
N ILE A 112 -7.89 14.07 7.71
CA ILE A 112 -8.60 12.81 7.44
C ILE A 112 -9.80 13.22 6.59
N THR A 113 -9.59 13.25 5.29
CA THR A 113 -10.47 13.92 4.33
C THR A 113 -11.00 12.91 3.32
N MET A 114 -11.90 13.32 2.43
CA MET A 114 -12.15 12.52 1.23
C MET A 114 -10.87 12.19 0.46
N ASN A 115 -10.96 11.19 -0.42
CA ASN A 115 -9.86 10.72 -1.23
C ASN A 115 -9.08 11.89 -1.87
N PRO A 116 -7.81 12.09 -1.49
CA PRO A 116 -7.02 13.26 -1.89
C PRO A 116 -6.68 13.29 -3.39
N SER A 117 -6.88 12.17 -4.10
CA SER A 117 -6.71 12.08 -5.55
C SER A 117 -7.92 12.61 -6.32
N ILE A 118 -9.03 12.90 -5.64
CA ILE A 118 -10.24 13.46 -6.24
C ILE A 118 -10.21 14.99 -6.04
N ALA A 119 -10.29 15.75 -7.14
CA ALA A 119 -10.17 17.20 -7.11
C ALA A 119 -11.41 17.93 -6.56
N THR A 120 -12.59 17.35 -6.73
CA THR A 120 -13.86 17.90 -6.25
C THR A 120 -14.77 16.80 -5.74
N ASP A 121 -15.60 17.11 -4.77
CA ASP A 121 -16.58 16.17 -4.24
C ASP A 121 -17.81 15.97 -5.14
N SER A 122 -18.83 15.27 -4.64
CA SER A 122 -20.08 15.02 -5.39
C SER A 122 -20.90 16.27 -5.66
N ASP A 123 -20.70 17.33 -4.88
CA ASP A 123 -21.40 18.61 -5.00
C ASP A 123 -20.58 19.65 -5.78
N GLY A 124 -19.33 19.31 -6.14
CA GLY A 124 -18.42 20.11 -6.94
C GLY A 124 -17.50 21.00 -6.12
N ASP A 125 -17.46 20.80 -4.80
CA ASP A 125 -16.62 21.57 -3.89
C ASP A 125 -15.17 21.10 -3.94
N PRO A 126 -14.21 22.04 -3.91
CA PRO A 126 -12.79 21.72 -4.13
C PRO A 126 -12.16 20.96 -2.96
N ASN A 127 -11.40 19.92 -3.27
CA ASN A 127 -10.61 19.17 -2.31
C ASN A 127 -9.16 19.71 -2.28
N HIS A 128 -8.93 20.79 -1.51
CA HIS A 128 -7.64 21.48 -1.47
C HIS A 128 -6.83 21.27 -0.18
N TYR A 129 -7.24 20.34 0.69
CA TYR A 129 -6.57 20.07 1.97
C TYR A 129 -5.12 19.63 1.82
N SER A 130 -4.78 18.96 0.70
CA SER A 130 -3.40 18.60 0.34
C SER A 130 -2.48 19.83 0.23
N GLN A 131 -3.01 21.00 -0.15
CA GLN A 131 -2.23 22.24 -0.26
C GLN A 131 -1.86 22.79 1.11
N ILE A 132 -2.77 22.72 2.09
CA ILE A 132 -2.51 23.11 3.48
C ILE A 132 -1.51 22.13 4.12
N ALA A 133 -1.69 20.83 3.90
CA ALA A 133 -0.77 19.80 4.37
C ALA A 133 0.65 20.01 3.83
N ALA A 134 0.79 20.22 2.51
CA ALA A 134 2.08 20.48 1.88
C ALA A 134 2.76 21.74 2.42
N ALA A 135 2.00 22.82 2.63
CA ALA A 135 2.54 24.08 3.15
C ALA A 135 3.03 24.00 4.60
N THR A 136 2.55 23.03 5.38
CA THR A 136 2.83 22.89 6.82
C THR A 136 3.72 21.69 7.15
N GLY A 137 4.12 20.91 6.15
CA GLY A 137 4.89 19.66 6.34
C GLY A 137 4.07 18.53 6.98
N GLY A 138 2.75 18.61 6.88
CA GLY A 138 1.83 17.57 7.33
C GLY A 138 1.32 16.71 6.17
N GLN A 139 0.21 15.99 6.36
CA GLN A 139 -0.27 14.98 5.41
C GLN A 139 -1.79 14.82 5.44
N VAL A 140 -2.39 14.50 4.30
CA VAL A 140 -3.80 14.09 4.19
C VAL A 140 -3.94 12.57 4.07
N PHE A 141 -5.01 12.03 4.66
CA PHE A 141 -5.36 10.63 4.70
C PHE A 141 -6.79 10.46 4.19
N ASP A 142 -7.00 9.48 3.31
CA ASP A 142 -8.32 9.17 2.78
C ASP A 142 -9.21 8.53 3.88
N ILE A 143 -10.30 9.19 4.24
CA ILE A 143 -11.29 8.71 5.20
C ILE A 143 -11.97 7.40 4.75
N GLY A 144 -11.98 7.11 3.44
CA GLY A 144 -12.38 5.82 2.89
C GLY A 144 -11.47 4.68 3.37
N THR A 145 -10.16 4.91 3.51
CA THR A 145 -9.21 3.90 4.00
C THR A 145 -9.41 3.61 5.48
N PHE A 146 -9.76 4.61 6.28
CA PHE A 146 -10.17 4.42 7.68
C PHE A 146 -11.37 3.47 7.79
N ARG A 147 -12.37 3.61 6.91
CA ARG A 147 -13.57 2.75 6.90
C ARG A 147 -13.24 1.30 6.56
N LEU A 148 -12.24 1.06 5.73
CA LEU A 148 -11.86 -0.27 5.24
C LEU A 148 -10.92 -1.01 6.19
N ASP A 149 -9.90 -0.32 6.71
CA ASP A 149 -8.93 -0.89 7.66
C ASP A 149 -8.53 0.14 8.73
N PRO A 150 -9.33 0.25 9.80
CA PRO A 150 -9.08 1.22 10.87
C PRO A 150 -7.73 1.03 11.58
N ALA A 151 -7.23 -0.21 11.67
CA ALA A 151 -6.01 -0.52 12.40
C ALA A 151 -4.79 0.02 11.65
N SER A 152 -4.62 -0.38 10.39
CA SER A 152 -3.53 0.11 9.54
C SER A 152 -3.62 1.62 9.33
N PHE A 153 -4.84 2.16 9.19
CA PHE A 153 -5.06 3.60 9.11
C PHE A 153 -4.51 4.33 10.33
N PHE A 154 -4.91 3.93 11.54
CA PHE A 154 -4.48 4.64 12.76
C PHE A 154 -3.00 4.43 13.06
N GLU A 155 -2.39 3.32 12.64
CA GLU A 155 -0.94 3.16 12.69
C GLU A 155 -0.24 4.20 11.80
N ALA A 156 -0.63 4.32 10.53
CA ALA A 156 -0.06 5.30 9.60
C ALA A 156 -0.31 6.74 10.06
N PHE A 157 -1.55 7.07 10.44
CA PHE A 157 -1.93 8.40 10.93
C PHE A 157 -1.15 8.77 12.20
N THR A 158 -1.06 7.86 13.18
CA THR A 158 -0.31 8.13 14.42
C THR A 158 1.18 8.32 14.13
N ALA A 159 1.77 7.52 13.23
CA ALA A 159 3.17 7.67 12.83
C ALA A 159 3.41 9.03 12.17
N ALA A 160 2.54 9.46 11.27
CA ALA A 160 2.65 10.76 10.61
C ALA A 160 2.49 11.92 11.58
N VAL A 161 1.46 11.90 12.44
CA VAL A 161 1.25 12.94 13.46
C VAL A 161 2.42 13.00 14.43
N THR A 162 2.90 11.86 14.94
CA THR A 162 4.06 11.86 15.86
C THR A 162 5.33 12.33 15.15
N GLY A 163 5.53 11.96 13.89
CA GLY A 163 6.62 12.46 13.05
C GLY A 163 6.51 13.96 12.75
N GLY A 164 5.30 14.50 12.61
CA GLY A 164 5.04 15.93 12.38
C GLY A 164 5.13 16.80 13.62
N VAL A 165 4.74 16.28 14.80
CA VAL A 165 4.84 17.01 16.08
C VAL A 165 6.29 17.24 16.49
N VAL A 166 7.20 16.34 16.07
CA VAL A 166 8.66 16.51 16.19
C VAL A 166 9.20 17.54 15.17
N ARG A 167 8.36 18.06 14.27
CA ARG A 167 8.68 19.03 13.18
C ARG A 167 7.99 20.42 13.32
N PRO A 168 8.06 21.19 14.41
CA PRO A 168 8.00 22.63 14.18
C PRO A 168 9.32 23.04 13.48
N ALA A 169 9.25 23.72 12.34
CA ALA A 169 10.35 24.55 11.82
C ALA A 169 11.74 23.90 11.57
N SER A 170 11.83 22.62 11.19
CA SER A 170 13.14 21.95 11.16
C SER A 170 13.94 22.13 9.85
N VAL A 171 15.21 22.46 10.01
CA VAL A 171 16.28 22.20 9.03
C VAL A 171 16.54 20.69 8.96
N GLY A 172 16.78 20.12 7.78
CA GLY A 172 17.17 18.72 7.62
C GLY A 172 18.60 18.45 8.12
N ILE A 173 19.58 19.08 7.49
CA ILE A 173 20.98 19.06 7.93
C ILE A 173 21.42 20.49 8.24
N GLU A 174 21.82 20.74 9.49
CA GLU A 174 22.29 22.06 9.94
C GLU A 174 23.81 22.05 10.14
N VAL A 175 24.50 22.99 9.50
CA VAL A 175 25.95 23.18 9.61
C VAL A 175 26.24 24.54 10.23
N ILE A 176 26.83 24.50 11.43
CA ILE A 176 27.03 25.66 12.30
C ILE A 176 28.42 25.65 12.94
N ASN A 177 28.80 26.78 13.55
CA ASN A 177 29.98 26.92 14.43
C ASN A 177 31.32 26.66 13.72
N GLY A 178 31.46 27.14 12.49
CA GLY A 178 32.70 27.01 11.72
C GLY A 178 32.95 25.58 11.23
N ALA A 179 31.93 24.74 11.20
CA ALA A 179 32.03 23.41 10.64
C ALA A 179 32.26 23.49 9.12
N SER A 180 32.92 22.47 8.59
CA SER A 180 33.26 22.40 7.18
C SER A 180 33.16 20.96 6.69
N PRO A 181 31.97 20.34 6.70
CA PRO A 181 31.80 18.99 6.22
C PRO A 181 31.70 18.94 4.68
N THR A 182 31.81 17.72 4.15
CA THR A 182 31.34 17.37 2.81
C THR A 182 30.05 16.59 2.99
N ILE A 183 28.96 17.04 2.36
CA ILE A 183 27.63 16.44 2.41
C ILE A 183 27.32 15.88 1.02
N LEU A 184 27.41 14.55 0.89
CA LEU A 184 27.38 13.84 -0.38
C LEU A 184 26.23 12.82 -0.44
N ASN A 185 25.45 12.82 -1.52
CA ASN A 185 24.41 11.81 -1.85
C ASN A 185 23.34 11.61 -0.77
N ASN A 186 22.92 12.66 -0.07
CA ASN A 186 21.84 12.56 0.92
C ASN A 186 20.48 12.74 0.26
N VAL A 187 19.43 12.22 0.89
CA VAL A 187 18.04 12.46 0.49
C VAL A 187 17.35 13.15 1.66
N VAL A 188 16.89 14.38 1.44
CA VAL A 188 16.28 15.22 2.48
C VAL A 188 14.85 15.54 2.06
N VAL A 189 13.87 15.14 2.89
CA VAL A 189 12.45 15.17 2.51
C VAL A 189 11.59 15.87 3.55
N ALA A 190 10.65 16.69 3.09
CA ALA A 190 9.60 17.33 3.90
C ALA A 190 10.14 18.22 5.03
N LYS A 191 11.27 18.91 4.81
CA LYS A 191 11.86 19.86 5.77
C LYS A 191 11.67 21.27 5.25
N ARG A 192 11.35 22.25 6.10
CA ARG A 192 11.27 23.66 5.67
C ARG A 192 12.54 24.06 4.92
N VAL A 193 13.70 23.80 5.53
CA VAL A 193 14.99 23.92 4.87
C VAL A 193 15.62 22.53 4.77
N GLY A 194 16.04 22.10 3.59
CA GLY A 194 16.74 20.83 3.40
C GLY A 194 18.10 20.85 4.12
N ILE A 195 19.03 21.68 3.63
CA ILE A 195 20.35 21.89 4.26
C ILE A 195 20.56 23.37 4.56
N GLN A 196 20.87 23.70 5.81
CA GLN A 196 21.21 25.06 6.22
C GLN A 196 22.68 25.15 6.61
N VAL A 197 23.40 26.10 6.01
CA VAL A 197 24.80 26.39 6.35
C VAL A 197 24.88 27.82 6.87
N ASP A 198 25.39 27.98 8.10
CA ASP A 198 25.52 29.29 8.70
C ASP A 198 26.67 30.11 8.09
N ALA A 199 26.71 31.41 8.42
CA ALA A 199 27.73 32.31 7.90
C ALA A 199 29.17 31.94 8.33
N SER A 200 29.34 31.19 9.43
CA SER A 200 30.67 30.74 9.86
C SER A 200 31.16 29.47 9.14
N SER A 201 30.26 28.72 8.48
CA SER A 201 30.54 27.40 7.89
C SER A 201 30.59 27.39 6.35
N GLN A 202 30.89 28.54 5.73
CA GLN A 202 30.83 28.74 4.27
C GLN A 202 31.81 27.90 3.44
N THR A 203 32.66 27.10 4.07
CA THR A 203 33.57 26.15 3.41
C THR A 203 32.98 24.73 3.30
N THR A 204 31.71 24.58 3.67
CA THR A 204 30.94 23.34 3.50
C THR A 204 30.80 23.00 2.02
N VAL A 205 30.95 21.72 1.67
CA VAL A 205 30.78 21.20 0.30
C VAL A 205 29.49 20.40 0.23
N LEU A 206 28.63 20.72 -0.74
CA LEU A 206 27.38 19.99 -1.01
C LEU A 206 27.48 19.41 -2.42
N ALA A 207 27.24 18.11 -2.55
CA ALA A 207 27.17 17.47 -3.86
C ALA A 207 26.19 16.29 -3.87
N GLY A 208 25.44 16.13 -4.97
CA GLY A 208 24.63 14.94 -5.22
C GLY A 208 23.47 14.75 -4.24
N ASN A 209 23.04 15.76 -3.49
CA ASN A 209 21.90 15.59 -2.58
C ASN A 209 20.57 15.69 -3.35
N ALA A 210 19.55 15.01 -2.86
CA ALA A 210 18.20 15.00 -3.40
C ALA A 210 17.23 15.65 -2.40
N TYR A 211 16.29 16.43 -2.94
CA TYR A 211 15.34 17.23 -2.17
C TYR A 211 13.92 16.98 -2.67
N GLN A 212 13.00 16.74 -1.74
CA GLN A 212 11.57 16.60 -2.02
C GLN A 212 10.77 17.28 -0.93
N ASP A 213 9.75 18.05 -1.30
CA ASP A 213 8.85 18.75 -0.38
C ASP A 213 9.57 19.64 0.64
N ASN A 214 10.69 20.23 0.24
CA ASN A 214 11.35 21.28 1.00
C ASN A 214 10.84 22.66 0.56
N THR A 215 10.65 23.59 1.50
CA THR A 215 10.36 24.99 1.14
C THR A 215 11.58 25.59 0.45
N ASP A 216 12.74 25.43 1.09
CA ASP A 216 14.05 25.75 0.54
C ASP A 216 14.91 24.48 0.57
N ALA A 217 15.45 24.05 -0.57
CA ALA A 217 16.36 22.91 -0.61
C ALA A 217 17.65 23.22 0.18
N THR A 218 18.22 24.40 -0.03
CA THR A 218 19.41 24.86 0.69
C THR A 218 19.27 26.33 1.12
N VAL A 219 19.87 26.67 2.25
CA VAL A 219 20.00 28.06 2.75
C VAL A 219 21.43 28.31 3.19
N GLY A 220 21.97 29.48 2.81
CA GLY A 220 23.33 29.90 3.22
C GLY A 220 24.46 29.23 2.43
N VAL A 221 24.13 28.58 1.31
CA VAL A 221 25.08 28.01 0.35
C VAL A 221 24.83 28.65 -1.02
N ALA A 222 25.89 29.01 -1.75
CA ALA A 222 25.77 29.66 -3.05
C ALA A 222 25.46 28.68 -4.19
N ASN A 223 26.08 27.50 -4.19
CA ASN A 223 25.88 26.45 -5.18
C ASN A 223 26.03 25.07 -4.55
N GLU A 224 25.29 24.10 -5.07
CA GLU A 224 25.49 22.67 -4.85
C GLU A 224 25.82 22.02 -6.20
N ASP A 225 26.75 21.07 -6.20
CA ASP A 225 27.09 20.29 -7.39
C ASP A 225 26.11 19.12 -7.58
N PHE A 226 25.54 18.97 -8.77
CA PHE A 226 24.61 17.87 -9.11
C PHE A 226 23.38 17.69 -8.16
N PRO A 227 22.69 18.76 -7.74
CA PRO A 227 21.50 18.63 -6.91
C PRO A 227 20.39 17.93 -7.70
N MET A 228 19.57 17.15 -7.01
CA MET A 228 18.37 16.54 -7.56
C MET A 228 17.14 17.13 -6.87
N TYR A 229 16.24 17.70 -7.66
CA TYR A 229 14.96 18.19 -7.18
C TYR A 229 13.87 17.23 -7.65
N LEU A 230 13.10 16.73 -6.68
CA LEU A 230 12.05 15.75 -6.89
C LEU A 230 10.69 16.44 -6.74
N GLU A 231 9.74 16.01 -7.56
CA GLU A 231 8.37 16.52 -7.48
C GLU A 231 7.65 15.86 -6.29
N SER A 232 6.69 16.57 -5.68
CA SER A 232 5.86 16.03 -4.58
C SER A 232 5.10 14.75 -4.98
N THR A 233 4.84 14.56 -6.27
CA THR A 233 4.17 13.37 -6.82
C THR A 233 5.11 12.20 -7.06
N ASP A 234 6.43 12.40 -6.98
CA ASP A 234 7.38 11.31 -7.19
C ASP A 234 7.31 10.34 -5.99
N GLN A 235 6.97 9.07 -6.24
CA GLN A 235 7.11 8.03 -5.23
C GLN A 235 8.59 7.65 -5.13
N ILE A 236 9.24 8.04 -4.03
CA ILE A 236 10.70 7.88 -3.87
C ILE A 236 11.08 6.75 -2.90
N PHE A 237 10.17 6.39 -1.98
CA PHE A 237 10.36 5.33 -0.99
C PHE A 237 9.14 4.38 -0.96
N GLN A 238 9.36 3.14 -0.52
CA GLN A 238 8.31 2.11 -0.42
C GLN A 238 7.22 2.48 0.62
N LYS A 239 7.59 2.62 1.90
CA LYS A 239 6.66 2.99 2.99
C LYS A 239 7.36 3.91 4.01
N PRO A 240 7.67 5.16 3.65
CA PRO A 240 8.43 6.07 4.52
C PRO A 240 7.68 6.39 5.83
N TYR A 241 6.34 6.41 5.80
CA TYR A 241 5.48 6.57 6.99
C TYR A 241 5.66 5.45 8.04
N ALA A 242 6.17 4.30 7.61
CA ALA A 242 6.44 3.14 8.43
C ALA A 242 7.94 2.95 8.76
N GLY A 243 8.79 3.88 8.33
CA GLY A 243 10.24 3.76 8.45
C GLY A 243 10.90 2.89 7.38
N ASN A 244 10.16 2.42 6.37
CA ASN A 244 10.74 1.74 5.21
C ASN A 244 11.13 2.78 4.15
N PHE A 245 12.38 3.21 4.23
CA PHE A 245 13.02 4.16 3.32
C PHE A 245 13.78 3.48 2.18
N TYR A 246 13.47 2.21 1.88
CA TYR A 246 14.02 1.57 0.70
C TYR A 246 13.46 2.26 -0.56
N PRO A 247 14.28 2.56 -1.58
CA PRO A 247 13.79 3.17 -2.80
C PRO A 247 12.65 2.37 -3.43
N SER A 248 11.56 3.05 -3.81
CA SER A 248 10.46 2.41 -4.54
C SER A 248 10.88 2.07 -5.97
N ALA A 249 10.27 1.05 -6.55
CA ALA A 249 10.50 0.71 -7.95
C ALA A 249 10.21 1.93 -8.85
N GLY A 250 11.14 2.27 -9.75
CA GLY A 250 11.03 3.46 -10.60
C GLY A 250 11.35 4.78 -9.92
N SER A 251 11.78 4.77 -8.65
CA SER A 251 12.25 5.97 -7.95
C SER A 251 13.42 6.61 -8.71
N LYS A 252 13.38 7.94 -8.84
CA LYS A 252 14.48 8.72 -9.43
C LYS A 252 15.76 8.69 -8.58
N LEU A 253 15.68 8.20 -7.34
CA LEU A 253 16.86 7.99 -6.50
C LEU A 253 17.72 6.82 -6.98
N ILE A 254 17.14 5.90 -7.75
CA ILE A 254 17.84 4.70 -8.22
C ILE A 254 18.93 5.08 -9.21
N ASP A 255 20.10 4.45 -9.10
CA ASP A 255 21.22 4.60 -10.05
C ASP A 255 21.60 6.05 -10.32
N SER A 256 21.62 6.87 -9.26
CA SER A 256 21.73 8.33 -9.38
C SER A 256 22.78 8.98 -8.47
N SER A 257 23.49 8.21 -7.65
CA SER A 257 24.55 8.70 -6.77
C SER A 257 25.83 9.05 -7.52
N LEU A 258 26.54 10.07 -7.04
CA LEU A 258 27.94 10.26 -7.39
C LEU A 258 28.78 9.11 -6.81
N ASP A 259 29.61 8.43 -7.61
CA ASP A 259 30.47 7.34 -7.12
C ASP A 259 31.68 7.86 -6.31
N SER A 260 32.15 9.05 -6.67
CA SER A 260 33.20 9.76 -5.94
C SER A 260 33.09 11.27 -6.12
N LEU A 261 33.69 12.01 -5.20
CA LEU A 261 33.83 13.45 -5.27
C LEU A 261 35.29 13.84 -4.99
N GLU A 262 35.89 14.62 -5.87
CA GLU A 262 37.25 15.12 -5.68
C GLU A 262 37.38 16.02 -4.44
N ASP A 263 38.59 16.10 -3.92
CA ASP A 263 38.89 16.96 -2.78
C ASP A 263 38.72 18.45 -3.16
N ARG A 264 38.68 19.33 -2.16
CA ARG A 264 38.52 20.77 -2.35
C ARG A 264 39.64 21.32 -3.23
N PHE A 265 39.29 22.23 -4.14
CA PHE A 265 40.23 22.79 -5.12
C PHE A 265 41.55 23.28 -4.50
N ASP A 266 41.47 24.01 -3.38
CA ASP A 266 42.65 24.53 -2.68
C ASP A 266 43.56 23.39 -2.14
N LEU A 267 42.95 22.30 -1.65
CA LEU A 267 43.69 21.12 -1.18
C LEU A 267 44.30 20.35 -2.34
N VAL A 268 43.57 20.22 -3.45
CA VAL A 268 44.06 19.61 -4.69
C VAL A 268 45.29 20.36 -5.20
N GLN A 269 45.24 21.69 -5.26
CA GLN A 269 46.36 22.52 -5.72
C GLN A 269 47.61 22.32 -4.85
N ILE A 270 47.44 22.31 -3.52
CA ILE A 270 48.56 22.07 -2.60
C ILE A 270 49.11 20.65 -2.74
N LYS A 271 48.24 19.63 -2.83
CA LYS A 271 48.64 18.23 -3.00
C LYS A 271 49.46 18.02 -4.27
N GLN A 272 49.04 18.62 -5.38
CA GLN A 272 49.74 18.52 -6.66
C GLN A 272 51.16 19.13 -6.59
N GLU A 273 51.31 20.31 -5.98
CA GLU A 273 52.63 20.95 -5.80
C GLU A 273 53.57 20.15 -4.87
N LEU A 274 53.00 19.44 -3.89
CA LEU A 274 53.75 18.57 -2.98
C LEU A 274 54.01 17.16 -3.54
N GLY A 275 53.51 16.86 -4.75
CA GLY A 275 53.60 15.52 -5.35
C GLY A 275 52.79 14.46 -4.59
N ILE A 276 51.78 14.87 -3.83
CA ILE A 276 50.86 13.99 -3.12
C ILE A 276 49.70 13.63 -4.06
N SER A 277 49.38 12.34 -4.16
CA SER A 277 48.25 11.87 -4.96
C SER A 277 46.92 12.44 -4.46
N LEU A 278 45.96 12.59 -5.38
CA LEU A 278 44.59 12.96 -5.02
C LEU A 278 43.97 11.91 -4.10
N SER A 279 43.05 12.34 -3.26
CA SER A 279 42.34 11.48 -2.31
C SER A 279 40.87 11.87 -2.30
N PRO A 280 40.12 11.49 -3.35
CA PRO A 280 38.69 11.81 -3.44
C PRO A 280 37.90 11.12 -2.32
N VAL A 281 36.75 11.69 -2.00
CA VAL A 281 35.74 11.04 -1.18
C VAL A 281 35.08 9.95 -2.02
N LEU A 282 35.22 8.70 -1.61
CA LEU A 282 34.63 7.55 -2.29
C LEU A 282 33.32 7.14 -1.61
N VAL A 283 32.31 6.78 -2.40
CA VAL A 283 31.09 6.18 -1.88
C VAL A 283 31.29 4.69 -1.66
N ARG A 284 30.84 4.20 -0.50
CA ARG A 284 30.95 2.78 -0.15
C ARG A 284 30.20 1.89 -1.14
N ASP A 285 30.73 0.69 -1.33
CA ASP A 285 30.13 -0.35 -2.17
C ASP A 285 29.05 -1.15 -1.43
N GLU A 286 28.91 -0.92 -0.12
CA GLU A 286 27.85 -1.49 0.72
C GLU A 286 26.96 -0.37 1.25
N ASP A 287 25.66 -0.65 1.33
CA ASP A 287 24.66 0.24 1.90
C ASP A 287 24.64 0.17 3.45
N GLN A 288 23.70 0.87 4.10
CA GLN A 288 23.59 0.91 5.56
C GLN A 288 23.26 -0.47 6.18
N LEU A 289 22.67 -1.39 5.44
CA LEU A 289 22.33 -2.73 5.88
C LEU A 289 23.45 -3.75 5.60
N GLY A 290 24.51 -3.32 4.91
CA GLY A 290 25.62 -4.18 4.49
C GLY A 290 25.34 -4.92 3.18
N GLN A 291 24.30 -4.53 2.44
CA GLN A 291 24.03 -5.05 1.11
C GLN A 291 24.97 -4.41 0.08
N ILE A 292 25.51 -5.20 -0.83
CA ILE A 292 26.33 -4.69 -1.94
C ILE A 292 25.42 -3.86 -2.85
N ARG A 293 25.88 -2.65 -3.13
CA ARG A 293 25.20 -1.70 -4.02
C ARG A 293 25.46 -2.08 -5.47
N VAL A 294 24.40 -2.26 -6.25
CA VAL A 294 24.50 -2.75 -7.64
C VAL A 294 23.47 -2.07 -8.54
N ASP A 295 23.75 -2.11 -9.84
CA ASP A 295 22.89 -1.61 -10.89
C ASP A 295 21.50 -2.21 -10.84
N ASP A 296 20.47 -1.38 -11.01
CA ASP A 296 19.11 -1.82 -11.25
C ASP A 296 18.88 -1.98 -12.75
N PRO A 297 18.81 -3.21 -13.29
CA PRO A 297 18.73 -3.43 -14.73
C PRO A 297 17.43 -2.90 -15.36
N ALA A 298 16.43 -2.51 -14.55
CA ALA A 298 15.20 -1.91 -15.03
C ALA A 298 15.29 -0.39 -15.19
N ILE A 299 16.32 0.26 -14.65
CA ILE A 299 16.49 1.71 -14.64
C ILE A 299 17.71 2.09 -15.48
N ALA A 300 17.57 3.14 -16.28
CA ALA A 300 18.70 3.69 -17.02
C ALA A 300 19.34 4.81 -16.18
N PRO A 301 20.65 4.79 -15.92
CA PRO A 301 21.29 5.84 -15.14
C PRO A 301 21.15 7.23 -15.79
N PRO A 302 21.00 8.32 -15.01
CA PRO A 302 20.96 9.68 -15.53
C PRO A 302 22.25 10.05 -16.29
N VAL A 303 22.08 10.75 -17.42
CA VAL A 303 23.23 11.20 -18.23
C VAL A 303 24.05 12.28 -17.51
N GLY A 304 25.38 12.17 -17.56
CA GLY A 304 26.28 13.27 -17.17
C GLY A 304 26.72 13.32 -15.70
N ILE A 305 26.49 12.26 -14.91
CA ILE A 305 26.86 12.19 -13.47
C ILE A 305 28.11 11.30 -13.22
N GLY A 306 28.61 10.62 -14.24
CA GLY A 306 29.80 9.75 -14.18
C GLY A 306 29.68 8.55 -15.12
N GLU A 307 30.72 7.72 -15.25
CA GLU A 307 30.68 6.54 -16.14
C GLU A 307 30.08 5.27 -15.50
N ASN A 308 29.87 5.23 -14.18
CA ASN A 308 29.29 4.08 -13.45
C ASN A 308 28.37 4.54 -12.31
N VAL A 309 27.16 5.00 -12.65
CA VAL A 309 26.19 5.51 -11.68
C VAL A 309 25.22 4.38 -11.29
N PHE A 310 25.72 3.32 -10.66
CA PHE A 310 24.95 2.12 -10.29
C PHE A 310 24.55 2.08 -8.81
N LYS A 311 24.69 3.22 -8.14
CA LYS A 311 24.44 3.37 -6.71
C LYS A 311 23.27 4.32 -6.55
N ASP A 312 22.36 4.00 -5.65
CA ASP A 312 21.21 4.87 -5.36
C ASP A 312 21.61 6.10 -4.55
N ARG A 313 20.86 7.20 -4.60
CA ARG A 313 21.04 8.29 -3.64
C ARG A 313 20.47 7.90 -2.28
N GLY A 314 21.19 8.24 -1.22
CA GLY A 314 20.83 7.91 0.15
C GLY A 314 21.61 6.72 0.72
N ALA A 315 21.15 6.24 1.86
CA ALA A 315 21.83 5.25 2.68
C ALA A 315 21.51 3.79 2.31
N LEU A 316 20.42 3.58 1.56
CA LEU A 316 19.93 2.26 1.16
C LEU A 316 19.96 2.15 -0.36
N ASP A 317 20.16 0.94 -0.85
CA ASP A 317 20.31 0.65 -2.28
C ASP A 317 19.29 -0.39 -2.72
N ARG A 318 18.62 -0.18 -3.85
CA ARG A 318 17.68 -1.11 -4.45
C ARG A 318 18.44 -2.22 -5.20
N ALA A 319 19.14 -3.04 -4.44
CA ALA A 319 19.97 -4.13 -4.93
C ALA A 319 19.32 -5.53 -4.74
N ASP A 320 18.27 -5.65 -3.93
CA ASP A 320 17.55 -6.91 -3.74
C ASP A 320 16.33 -7.05 -4.66
N PHE A 321 16.37 -8.05 -5.54
CA PHE A 321 15.28 -8.38 -6.46
C PHE A 321 14.59 -9.70 -6.13
N GLN A 322 14.99 -10.38 -5.06
CA GLN A 322 14.42 -11.66 -4.65
C GLN A 322 13.76 -11.52 -3.29
N GLY A 323 12.44 -11.71 -3.24
CA GLY A 323 11.72 -11.64 -1.98
C GLY A 323 12.04 -12.79 -1.03
N PRO A 324 11.65 -12.65 0.27
CA PRO A 324 11.82 -13.71 1.24
C PRO A 324 11.11 -15.01 0.87
N THR A 325 11.63 -16.12 1.37
CA THR A 325 11.05 -17.45 1.23
C THR A 325 10.52 -17.97 2.56
N GLY A 326 9.49 -18.81 2.52
CA GLY A 326 8.93 -19.46 3.69
C GLY A 326 9.25 -20.95 3.73
N ARG A 327 9.50 -21.48 4.93
CA ARG A 327 9.72 -22.91 5.18
C ARG A 327 8.88 -23.37 6.36
N LEU A 328 8.17 -24.48 6.21
CA LEU A 328 7.44 -25.09 7.32
C LEU A 328 8.42 -25.72 8.33
N LEU A 329 8.37 -25.25 9.58
CA LEU A 329 9.14 -25.79 10.70
C LEU A 329 8.37 -26.84 11.48
N LEU A 330 7.07 -26.61 11.68
CA LEU A 330 6.20 -27.52 12.44
C LEU A 330 4.88 -27.75 11.70
N PRO A 331 4.51 -29.02 11.42
CA PRO A 331 5.43 -30.17 11.39
C PRO A 331 6.50 -29.96 10.31
N PHE A 332 7.65 -30.59 10.49
CA PHE A 332 8.76 -30.46 9.56
C PHE A 332 8.46 -31.19 8.24
N ASP A 333 8.49 -30.46 7.12
CA ASP A 333 8.37 -31.04 5.76
C ASP A 333 9.50 -32.05 5.51
N ASN A 334 9.17 -33.23 5.00
CA ASN A 334 10.04 -34.40 4.87
C ASN A 334 10.60 -34.92 6.22
N GLY A 335 9.91 -34.64 7.33
CA GLY A 335 10.22 -35.17 8.66
C GLY A 335 9.76 -36.61 8.86
N SER A 336 10.04 -37.18 10.04
CA SER A 336 9.61 -38.54 10.40
C SER A 336 8.09 -38.74 10.47
N ASP A 337 7.34 -37.65 10.58
CA ASP A 337 5.87 -37.62 10.67
C ASP A 337 5.19 -37.17 9.36
N ASP A 338 5.97 -37.04 8.28
CA ASP A 338 5.50 -36.66 6.95
C ASP A 338 5.54 -37.86 5.99
N LEU A 339 4.37 -38.24 5.48
CA LEU A 339 4.25 -39.32 4.50
C LEU A 339 4.30 -38.84 3.03
N ASP A 340 4.38 -37.53 2.80
CA ASP A 340 4.51 -36.95 1.46
C ASP A 340 5.89 -36.32 1.30
N LEU A 341 6.69 -36.84 0.37
CA LEU A 341 8.06 -36.35 0.16
C LEU A 341 8.15 -35.25 -0.93
N ARG A 342 7.01 -34.73 -1.37
CA ARG A 342 6.96 -33.61 -2.31
C ARG A 342 7.31 -32.32 -1.59
N VAL A 343 8.25 -31.57 -2.15
CA VAL A 343 8.67 -30.26 -1.62
C VAL A 343 7.46 -29.35 -1.41
N ASN A 344 7.31 -28.80 -0.19
CA ASN A 344 6.22 -27.94 0.26
C ASN A 344 4.86 -28.63 0.47
N PHE A 345 4.81 -29.96 0.58
CA PHE A 345 3.61 -30.69 0.95
C PHE A 345 3.88 -31.49 2.21
N VAL A 346 3.02 -31.36 3.22
CA VAL A 346 3.13 -32.15 4.44
C VAL A 346 1.85 -32.92 4.69
N ASN A 347 1.96 -34.24 4.78
CA ASN A 347 0.85 -35.14 5.08
C ASN A 347 1.01 -35.76 6.47
N ILE A 348 0.24 -35.23 7.42
CA ILE A 348 0.38 -35.50 8.85
C ILE A 348 -0.49 -36.67 9.26
N VAL A 349 0.11 -37.75 9.76
CA VAL A 349 -0.62 -38.97 10.13
C VAL A 349 -0.59 -39.27 11.64
N SER A 350 0.56 -39.15 12.29
CA SER A 350 0.76 -39.51 13.72
C SER A 350 0.71 -38.31 14.66
N ALA A 351 1.15 -37.13 14.21
CA ALA A 351 1.15 -35.92 15.02
C ALA A 351 -0.21 -35.22 14.97
N THR A 352 -0.67 -34.70 16.10
CA THR A 352 -1.75 -33.70 16.15
C THR A 352 -1.07 -32.38 16.49
N PRO A 353 -0.48 -31.68 15.51
CA PRO A 353 0.15 -30.41 15.81
C PRO A 353 -0.90 -29.47 16.38
N ASP A 354 -0.54 -28.82 17.47
CA ASP A 354 -1.31 -27.73 18.06
C ASP A 354 -1.09 -26.43 17.28
N ASN A 355 -0.15 -26.39 16.34
CA ASN A 355 0.08 -25.27 15.44
C ASN A 355 0.85 -25.66 14.17
N PHE A 356 0.69 -24.87 13.11
CA PHE A 356 1.67 -24.80 12.04
C PHE A 356 2.64 -23.65 12.32
N THR A 357 3.94 -23.91 12.26
CA THR A 357 4.98 -22.86 12.36
C THR A 357 5.72 -22.76 11.04
N ILE A 358 5.82 -21.56 10.49
CA ILE A 358 6.50 -21.25 9.24
C ILE A 358 7.61 -20.24 9.54
N GLN A 359 8.84 -20.55 9.15
CA GLN A 359 9.97 -19.63 9.21
C GLN A 359 10.06 -18.87 7.90
N LEU A 360 10.14 -17.55 7.98
CA LEU A 360 10.49 -16.69 6.86
C LEU A 360 12.00 -16.45 6.89
N THR A 361 12.64 -16.61 5.74
CA THR A 361 14.06 -16.33 5.55
C THR A 361 14.25 -15.58 4.25
N ASP A 362 14.97 -14.48 4.35
CA ASP A 362 15.55 -13.84 3.20
C ASP A 362 17.02 -14.27 3.07
N ARG A 363 17.53 -14.40 1.83
CA ARG A 363 18.77 -15.13 1.49
C ARG A 363 19.93 -14.93 2.48
N LEU A 364 20.59 -16.04 2.85
CA LEU A 364 21.79 -16.10 3.72
C LEU A 364 23.10 -16.33 2.93
N ASP A 365 23.11 -16.19 1.61
CA ASP A 365 24.21 -16.65 0.76
C ASP A 365 25.38 -15.65 0.62
N GLY A 366 25.48 -14.69 1.54
CA GLY A 366 26.62 -13.76 1.62
C GLY A 366 26.58 -12.58 0.64
N ILE A 367 25.56 -12.51 -0.23
CA ILE A 367 25.20 -11.30 -0.99
C ILE A 367 24.10 -10.50 -0.25
N GLY A 368 23.42 -11.15 0.70
CA GLY A 368 22.51 -10.54 1.67
C GLY A 368 21.21 -10.04 1.05
N GLY A 369 20.10 -10.73 1.35
CA GLY A 369 18.79 -10.09 1.21
C GLY A 369 18.59 -9.02 2.30
N ILE A 370 17.72 -8.05 2.06
CA ILE A 370 17.49 -6.93 3.01
C ILE A 370 16.59 -7.31 4.20
N GLY A 371 16.08 -8.53 4.20
CA GLY A 371 15.22 -9.07 5.24
C GLY A 371 13.74 -9.03 4.88
N VAL A 372 12.92 -9.47 5.84
CA VAL A 372 11.47 -9.49 5.70
C VAL A 372 10.89 -8.13 6.10
N ASP A 373 10.05 -7.54 5.25
CA ASP A 373 9.18 -6.43 5.66
C ASP A 373 8.11 -6.96 6.62
N ASP A 374 8.33 -6.78 7.92
CA ASP A 374 7.46 -7.28 9.00
C ASP A 374 6.01 -6.81 8.84
N GLN A 375 5.78 -5.62 8.25
CA GLN A 375 4.44 -5.08 8.05
C GLN A 375 3.69 -5.76 6.90
N SER A 376 4.40 -6.43 6.00
CA SER A 376 3.79 -7.20 4.93
C SER A 376 3.26 -8.56 5.41
N VAL A 377 3.71 -9.02 6.58
CA VAL A 377 3.38 -10.34 7.13
C VAL A 377 2.11 -10.27 7.97
N THR A 378 0.98 -10.21 7.28
CA THR A 378 -0.36 -10.23 7.88
C THR A 378 -1.04 -11.58 7.72
N SER A 379 -2.17 -11.79 8.37
CA SER A 379 -2.97 -13.01 8.17
C SER A 379 -3.43 -13.21 6.72
N HIS A 380 -3.63 -12.12 5.97
CA HIS A 380 -3.95 -12.13 4.55
C HIS A 380 -2.79 -12.62 3.68
N SER A 381 -1.55 -12.63 4.21
CA SER A 381 -0.40 -13.23 3.53
C SER A 381 -0.45 -14.76 3.52
N VAL A 382 -1.38 -15.38 4.27
CA VAL A 382 -1.49 -16.84 4.42
C VAL A 382 -2.87 -17.32 3.98
N LYS A 383 -2.88 -18.36 3.14
CA LYS A 383 -4.09 -19.11 2.78
C LYS A 383 -3.94 -20.56 3.24
N ILE A 384 -4.96 -21.09 3.91
CA ILE A 384 -5.00 -22.49 4.35
C ILE A 384 -6.22 -23.16 3.71
N LEU A 385 -6.00 -24.29 3.02
CA LEU A 385 -7.07 -25.18 2.59
C LEU A 385 -7.03 -26.47 3.41
N GLU A 386 -8.18 -26.88 3.94
CA GLU A 386 -8.43 -28.19 4.57
C GLU A 386 -9.26 -29.04 3.60
N ASN A 387 -8.69 -30.08 2.98
CA ASN A 387 -9.37 -30.91 1.98
C ASN A 387 -10.13 -30.05 0.93
N ASP A 388 -9.43 -29.08 0.34
CA ASP A 388 -9.94 -28.09 -0.63
C ASP A 388 -10.94 -27.04 -0.07
N ARG A 389 -11.36 -27.13 1.20
CA ARG A 389 -12.13 -26.07 1.86
C ARG A 389 -11.19 -24.97 2.37
N LEU A 390 -11.41 -23.73 1.94
CA LEU A 390 -10.74 -22.55 2.49
C LEU A 390 -11.08 -22.37 3.98
N LEU A 391 -10.06 -22.20 4.82
CA LEU A 391 -10.21 -21.84 6.23
C LEU A 391 -10.17 -20.33 6.43
N THR A 392 -10.91 -19.83 7.42
CA THR A 392 -11.01 -18.41 7.74
C THR A 392 -10.38 -18.10 9.10
N GLU A 393 -9.51 -17.09 9.14
CA GLU A 393 -8.93 -16.59 10.40
C GLU A 393 -10.02 -16.07 11.35
N GLY A 394 -9.88 -16.29 12.65
CA GLY A 394 -10.85 -15.92 13.68
C GLY A 394 -12.04 -16.88 13.79
N VAL A 395 -12.20 -17.79 12.82
CA VAL A 395 -13.25 -18.82 12.80
C VAL A 395 -12.66 -20.22 12.92
N ASP A 396 -11.74 -20.57 12.01
CA ASP A 396 -11.11 -21.89 11.97
C ASP A 396 -9.74 -21.89 12.67
N TYR A 397 -8.98 -20.78 12.58
CA TYR A 397 -7.64 -20.64 13.16
C TYR A 397 -7.32 -19.21 13.60
N ALA A 398 -6.28 -19.05 14.42
CA ALA A 398 -5.66 -17.78 14.78
C ALA A 398 -4.28 -17.66 14.11
N PHE A 399 -3.95 -16.46 13.61
CA PHE A 399 -2.66 -16.12 13.05
C PHE A 399 -1.84 -15.30 14.06
N GLU A 400 -0.57 -15.66 14.22
CA GLU A 400 0.40 -14.88 14.98
C GLU A 400 1.69 -14.73 14.18
N TYR A 401 2.26 -13.52 14.17
CA TYR A 401 3.57 -13.25 13.58
C TYR A 401 4.56 -12.78 14.64
N HIS A 402 5.73 -13.41 14.68
CA HIS A 402 6.83 -13.04 15.56
C HIS A 402 7.96 -12.40 14.74
N ALA A 403 8.04 -11.07 14.78
CA ALA A 403 9.03 -10.30 14.02
C ALA A 403 10.49 -10.56 14.43
N ALA A 404 10.76 -10.94 15.68
CA ALA A 404 12.14 -11.14 16.15
C ALA A 404 12.82 -12.37 15.53
N ASN A 405 12.06 -13.45 15.37
CA ASN A 405 12.54 -14.70 14.79
C ASN A 405 11.96 -14.94 13.39
N LYS A 406 11.18 -14.01 12.83
CA LYS A 406 10.54 -14.09 11.51
C LYS A 406 9.68 -15.34 11.32
N THR A 407 8.92 -15.73 12.34
CA THR A 407 8.04 -16.91 12.28
C THR A 407 6.56 -16.55 12.26
N ILE A 408 5.80 -17.20 11.40
CA ILE A 408 4.33 -17.24 11.43
C ILE A 408 3.89 -18.49 12.21
N ARG A 409 2.92 -18.33 13.11
CA ARG A 409 2.25 -19.42 13.84
C ARG A 409 0.76 -19.42 13.52
N LEU A 410 0.25 -20.57 13.10
CA LEU A 410 -1.17 -20.79 12.77
C LEU A 410 -1.74 -21.80 13.77
N THR A 411 -2.61 -21.34 14.66
CA THR A 411 -3.16 -22.14 15.77
C THR A 411 -4.63 -22.44 15.50
N PRO A 412 -5.09 -23.70 15.47
CA PRO A 412 -6.47 -24.03 15.20
C PRO A 412 -7.35 -23.65 16.40
N LEU A 413 -8.49 -22.99 16.15
CA LEU A 413 -9.42 -22.62 17.23
C LEU A 413 -10.15 -23.82 17.84
N ALA A 414 -10.19 -24.94 17.11
CA ALA A 414 -10.64 -26.24 17.61
C ALA A 414 -9.63 -26.93 18.57
N GLY A 415 -8.48 -26.30 18.83
CA GLY A 415 -7.43 -26.76 19.74
C GLY A 415 -6.35 -27.61 19.07
N LEU A 416 -6.72 -28.52 18.17
CA LEU A 416 -5.78 -29.35 17.40
C LEU A 416 -6.17 -29.35 15.92
N TRP A 417 -5.17 -29.41 15.04
CA TRP A 417 -5.42 -29.69 13.62
C TRP A 417 -5.95 -31.12 13.48
N LYS A 418 -6.98 -31.31 12.65
CA LYS A 418 -7.70 -32.60 12.58
C LYS A 418 -6.79 -33.66 11.96
N ARG A 419 -6.89 -34.88 12.48
CA ARG A 419 -6.30 -36.06 11.84
C ARG A 419 -7.06 -36.43 10.57
N ASP A 420 -6.42 -37.16 9.67
CA ASP A 420 -6.99 -37.65 8.41
C ASP A 420 -7.48 -36.52 7.47
N HIS A 421 -6.87 -35.33 7.55
CA HIS A 421 -7.14 -34.19 6.68
C HIS A 421 -5.83 -33.73 6.01
N SER A 422 -5.93 -33.28 4.76
CA SER A 422 -4.84 -32.64 4.04
C SER A 422 -4.92 -31.12 4.21
N TYR A 423 -3.81 -30.51 4.59
CA TYR A 423 -3.68 -29.07 4.73
C TYR A 423 -2.72 -28.52 3.67
N VAL A 424 -3.18 -27.55 2.89
CA VAL A 424 -2.34 -26.82 1.94
C VAL A 424 -2.19 -25.40 2.45
N ILE A 425 -0.96 -25.01 2.79
CA ILE A 425 -0.63 -23.67 3.23
C ILE A 425 0.08 -22.94 2.09
N GLN A 426 -0.49 -21.82 1.67
CA GLN A 426 0.07 -20.98 0.62
C GLN A 426 0.43 -19.62 1.22
N LEU A 427 1.67 -19.20 1.02
CA LEU A 427 2.09 -17.84 1.29
C LEU A 427 1.88 -16.99 0.04
N ALA A 428 1.30 -15.81 0.19
CA ALA A 428 1.20 -14.84 -0.88
C ALA A 428 2.59 -14.26 -1.16
N ASN A 429 3.08 -14.42 -2.40
CA ASN A 429 4.34 -13.84 -2.87
C ASN A 429 4.13 -12.62 -3.80
N VAL A 430 2.89 -12.17 -3.93
CA VAL A 430 2.46 -10.97 -4.66
C VAL A 430 1.31 -10.31 -3.89
N THR A 431 1.09 -9.02 -4.13
CA THR A 431 -0.05 -8.28 -3.56
C THR A 431 -1.35 -9.01 -3.87
N ARG A 432 -1.99 -9.55 -2.84
CA ARG A 432 -3.27 -10.25 -2.96
C ARG A 432 -4.39 -9.28 -2.62
N ILE A 433 -5.08 -8.78 -3.65
CA ILE A 433 -6.32 -8.03 -3.44
C ILE A 433 -7.39 -9.06 -3.07
N THR A 434 -7.84 -9.02 -1.82
CA THR A 434 -8.97 -9.85 -1.37
C THR A 434 -10.24 -9.06 -1.59
N ILE A 435 -11.02 -9.45 -2.60
CA ILE A 435 -12.34 -8.88 -2.85
C ILE A 435 -13.33 -9.66 -1.99
N SER A 436 -13.74 -9.07 -0.86
CA SER A 436 -14.82 -9.64 -0.05
C SER A 436 -16.15 -9.21 -0.68
N GLY A 437 -16.79 -10.15 -1.38
CA GLY A 437 -18.14 -9.94 -1.91
C GLY A 437 -19.19 -9.90 -0.81
N LYS A 438 -20.33 -9.25 -1.09
CA LYS A 438 -21.54 -9.43 -0.28
C LYS A 438 -21.98 -10.90 -0.33
N SER A 439 -22.82 -11.32 0.62
CA SER A 439 -23.48 -12.62 0.53
C SER A 439 -24.19 -12.74 -0.82
N GLY A 440 -24.14 -13.91 -1.46
CA GLY A 440 -24.83 -14.12 -2.74
C GLY A 440 -26.35 -13.89 -2.68
N ALA A 441 -26.95 -13.87 -1.48
CA ALA A 441 -28.35 -13.51 -1.28
C ALA A 441 -28.63 -12.01 -1.40
N ASP A 442 -27.60 -11.17 -1.26
CA ASP A 442 -27.67 -9.71 -1.32
C ASP A 442 -27.19 -9.15 -2.68
N LEU A 443 -26.79 -10.04 -3.60
CA LEU A 443 -26.35 -9.70 -4.94
C LEU A 443 -27.49 -9.89 -5.94
N THR A 444 -27.69 -8.90 -6.81
CA THR A 444 -28.66 -8.96 -7.89
C THR A 444 -28.04 -9.50 -9.17
N ASP A 445 -28.83 -10.23 -9.97
CA ASP A 445 -28.38 -10.72 -11.28
C ASP A 445 -28.01 -9.56 -12.20
N GLY A 446 -26.83 -9.61 -12.81
CA GLY A 446 -26.27 -8.53 -13.63
C GLY A 446 -25.67 -7.37 -12.80
N GLU A 447 -25.57 -7.50 -11.48
CA GLU A 447 -24.82 -6.55 -10.65
C GLU A 447 -23.34 -6.62 -11.01
N SER A 448 -22.76 -5.48 -11.35
CA SER A 448 -21.36 -5.39 -11.75
C SER A 448 -20.51 -4.68 -10.72
N PHE A 449 -19.24 -5.03 -10.67
CA PHE A 449 -18.23 -4.30 -9.91
C PHE A 449 -16.99 -4.09 -10.79
N GLU A 450 -16.33 -2.96 -10.59
CA GLU A 450 -15.15 -2.57 -11.36
C GLU A 450 -13.91 -2.65 -10.47
N LEU A 451 -12.88 -3.33 -10.96
CA LEU A 451 -11.54 -3.25 -10.41
C LEU A 451 -10.76 -2.24 -11.23
N THR A 452 -10.19 -1.24 -10.55
CA THR A 452 -9.29 -0.26 -11.15
C THR A 452 -7.89 -0.46 -10.58
N ASP A 453 -6.88 -0.59 -11.45
CA ASP A 453 -5.48 -0.65 -11.02
C ASP A 453 -4.89 0.75 -10.77
N SER A 454 -3.67 0.79 -10.22
CA SER A 454 -2.95 2.02 -9.90
C SER A 454 -2.56 2.88 -11.12
N PHE A 455 -2.70 2.34 -12.33
CA PHE A 455 -2.44 3.04 -13.60
C PHE A 455 -3.73 3.44 -14.32
N GLY A 456 -4.89 3.23 -13.70
CA GLY A 456 -6.20 3.57 -14.25
C GLY A 456 -6.78 2.52 -15.22
N GLY A 457 -6.16 1.35 -15.33
CA GLY A 457 -6.71 0.21 -16.05
C GLY A 457 -7.96 -0.33 -15.33
N ARG A 458 -9.04 -0.55 -16.07
CA ARG A 458 -10.34 -0.97 -15.51
C ARG A 458 -10.74 -2.34 -16.03
N VAL A 459 -11.21 -3.20 -15.14
CA VAL A 459 -11.84 -4.48 -15.47
C VAL A 459 -13.17 -4.57 -14.74
N THR A 460 -14.24 -4.68 -15.50
CA THR A 460 -15.59 -4.90 -14.96
C THR A 460 -15.87 -6.39 -14.87
N TYR A 461 -16.32 -6.82 -13.70
CA TYR A 461 -16.85 -8.16 -13.45
C TYR A 461 -18.35 -8.05 -13.22
N GLU A 462 -19.11 -9.02 -13.73
CA GLU A 462 -20.54 -9.13 -13.48
C GLU A 462 -20.82 -10.37 -12.64
N PHE A 463 -21.67 -10.22 -11.63
CA PHE A 463 -22.26 -11.35 -10.93
C PHE A 463 -23.41 -11.89 -11.78
N ASP A 464 -23.17 -13.04 -12.40
CA ASP A 464 -24.19 -13.77 -13.14
C ASP A 464 -24.69 -14.92 -12.28
N SER A 465 -26.01 -14.96 -12.03
CA SER A 465 -26.67 -16.10 -11.40
C SER A 465 -27.04 -17.19 -12.42
N GLY A 466 -26.67 -16.97 -13.69
CA GLY A 466 -26.87 -17.85 -14.82
C GLY A 466 -26.42 -19.28 -14.54
N TYR A 467 -27.38 -20.20 -14.63
CA TYR A 467 -27.09 -21.61 -14.65
C TYR A 467 -26.17 -21.91 -15.83
N VAL A 468 -24.94 -22.36 -15.55
CA VAL A 468 -24.21 -23.19 -16.51
C VAL A 468 -24.97 -24.50 -16.60
N ILE A 469 -25.91 -24.57 -17.55
CA ILE A 469 -26.31 -25.87 -18.07
C ILE A 469 -25.09 -26.36 -18.86
N GLU A 470 -24.24 -27.16 -18.22
CA GLU A 470 -23.51 -28.16 -18.98
C GLU A 470 -24.59 -29.02 -19.63
N VAL A 471 -24.90 -28.74 -20.90
CA VAL A 471 -25.61 -29.71 -21.72
C VAL A 471 -24.56 -30.80 -21.92
N PRO A 472 -24.67 -31.97 -21.26
CA PRO A 472 -23.79 -33.08 -21.58
C PRO A 472 -23.97 -33.32 -23.07
N GLN A 473 -22.87 -33.42 -23.82
CA GLN A 473 -22.85 -33.55 -25.28
C GLN A 473 -24.17 -34.10 -25.80
N THR A 474 -24.96 -33.28 -26.51
CA THR A 474 -26.10 -33.85 -27.23
C THR A 474 -25.51 -34.92 -28.13
N LEU A 475 -25.84 -36.19 -27.87
CA LEU A 475 -25.51 -37.31 -28.74
C LEU A 475 -26.08 -36.97 -30.12
N ALA A 476 -25.24 -36.43 -30.99
CA ALA A 476 -25.62 -36.14 -32.36
C ALA A 476 -25.70 -37.48 -33.08
N VAL A 477 -26.93 -37.92 -33.40
CA VAL A 477 -27.13 -39.03 -34.34
C VAL A 477 -26.70 -38.51 -35.72
N GLN A 478 -25.52 -38.94 -36.17
CA GLN A 478 -25.03 -38.59 -37.50
C GLN A 478 -25.74 -39.47 -38.54
N ILE A 479 -26.76 -38.93 -39.19
CA ILE A 479 -27.38 -39.58 -40.37
C ILE A 479 -26.38 -39.49 -41.54
N PRO A 480 -26.14 -40.58 -42.30
CA PRO A 480 -25.32 -40.51 -43.51
C PRO A 480 -25.78 -39.38 -44.44
N PRO A 481 -24.86 -38.60 -45.05
CA PRO A 481 -25.22 -37.50 -45.94
C PRO A 481 -26.11 -37.92 -47.12
N ALA A 482 -26.10 -39.20 -47.48
CA ALA A 482 -26.93 -39.80 -48.52
C ALA A 482 -28.42 -39.97 -48.12
N GLY A 483 -28.82 -39.71 -46.87
CA GLY A 483 -30.21 -39.86 -46.41
C GLY A 483 -30.71 -41.28 -46.62
N GLY A 484 -31.88 -41.46 -47.24
CA GLY A 484 -32.42 -42.77 -47.67
C GLY A 484 -31.96 -43.23 -49.06
N GLY A 485 -30.94 -42.61 -49.65
CA GLY A 485 -30.38 -42.96 -50.96
C GLY A 485 -29.33 -44.09 -50.90
N SER A 486 -28.76 -44.46 -52.05
CA SER A 486 -27.75 -45.54 -52.13
C SER A 486 -26.51 -45.20 -51.27
N GLY A 487 -26.23 -46.05 -50.28
CA GLY A 487 -25.15 -45.84 -49.30
C GLY A 487 -25.56 -45.04 -48.05
N GLY A 488 -26.85 -44.71 -47.89
CA GLY A 488 -27.44 -44.10 -46.71
C GLY A 488 -28.15 -45.09 -45.80
N VAL A 489 -29.20 -44.63 -45.10
CA VAL A 489 -30.03 -45.43 -44.18
C VAL A 489 -30.93 -46.38 -44.96
N ALA A 490 -30.96 -47.65 -44.55
CA ALA A 490 -31.80 -48.70 -45.13
C ALA A 490 -33.05 -48.97 -44.28
N ASP A 491 -34.03 -49.62 -44.89
CA ASP A 491 -35.21 -50.13 -44.19
C ASP A 491 -34.80 -51.17 -43.14
N GLY A 492 -35.33 -51.03 -41.93
CA GLY A 492 -35.02 -51.88 -40.77
C GLY A 492 -33.76 -51.48 -40.00
N ASP A 493 -33.08 -50.39 -40.39
CA ASP A 493 -31.93 -49.89 -39.63
C ASP A 493 -32.36 -49.39 -38.24
N LEU A 494 -31.57 -49.71 -37.22
CA LEU A 494 -31.90 -49.44 -35.82
C LEU A 494 -30.96 -48.43 -35.18
N VAL A 495 -31.52 -47.52 -34.37
CA VAL A 495 -30.77 -46.61 -33.49
C VAL A 495 -31.31 -46.76 -32.08
N THR A 496 -30.45 -47.10 -31.12
CA THR A 496 -30.85 -47.22 -29.72
C THR A 496 -30.31 -46.05 -28.91
N ILE A 497 -31.20 -45.31 -28.27
CA ILE A 497 -30.89 -44.18 -27.40
C ILE A 497 -31.11 -44.63 -25.95
N THR A 498 -30.12 -44.42 -25.09
CA THR A 498 -30.18 -44.84 -23.68
C THR A 498 -29.74 -43.70 -22.76
N ASP A 499 -30.52 -43.41 -21.71
CA ASP A 499 -30.23 -42.36 -20.71
C ASP A 499 -29.97 -42.93 -19.31
N ALA A 500 -29.05 -43.90 -19.21
CA ALA A 500 -28.67 -44.64 -17.99
C ALA A 500 -29.80 -45.39 -17.25
N THR A 501 -31.06 -45.05 -17.46
CA THR A 501 -32.25 -45.59 -16.77
C THR A 501 -33.32 -46.08 -17.73
N ARG A 502 -33.33 -45.60 -18.98
CA ARG A 502 -34.26 -46.03 -20.02
C ARG A 502 -33.54 -46.23 -21.35
N SER A 503 -34.05 -47.15 -22.17
CA SER A 503 -33.58 -47.36 -23.54
C SER A 503 -34.76 -47.33 -24.49
N VAL A 504 -34.61 -46.64 -25.62
CA VAL A 504 -35.59 -46.54 -26.70
C VAL A 504 -34.89 -46.89 -28.00
N THR A 505 -35.45 -47.85 -28.75
CA THR A 505 -34.94 -48.23 -30.07
C THR A 505 -35.84 -47.61 -31.13
N LEU A 506 -35.24 -46.80 -32.00
CA LEU A 506 -35.83 -46.25 -33.20
C LEU A 506 -35.53 -47.19 -34.38
N GLU A 507 -36.53 -47.44 -35.22
CA GLU A 507 -36.39 -48.21 -36.46
C GLU A 507 -36.74 -47.33 -37.66
N PHE A 508 -35.82 -47.25 -38.62
CA PHE A 508 -36.08 -46.56 -39.88
C PHE A 508 -36.90 -47.45 -40.80
N ASP A 509 -38.09 -46.97 -41.18
CA ASP A 509 -39.04 -47.72 -42.01
C ASP A 509 -39.44 -46.91 -43.25
N ASN A 510 -39.38 -47.55 -44.41
CA ASN A 510 -39.82 -46.97 -45.68
C ASN A 510 -40.96 -47.73 -46.37
N ASN A 511 -41.40 -48.87 -45.84
CA ASN A 511 -42.40 -49.72 -46.50
C ASN A 511 -43.61 -50.07 -45.61
N GLY A 512 -43.63 -49.59 -44.36
CA GLY A 512 -44.69 -49.83 -43.40
C GLY A 512 -44.53 -51.12 -42.59
N VAL A 513 -43.40 -51.81 -42.73
CA VAL A 513 -43.07 -53.05 -42.00
C VAL A 513 -41.99 -52.72 -40.98
N PHE A 514 -42.36 -52.70 -39.70
CA PHE A 514 -41.45 -52.43 -38.59
C PHE A 514 -41.85 -53.27 -37.39
N ASN A 515 -40.97 -53.38 -36.40
CA ASN A 515 -41.30 -54.03 -35.13
C ASN A 515 -42.10 -53.07 -34.23
N GLU A 516 -43.31 -53.45 -33.82
CA GLU A 516 -44.16 -52.62 -32.95
C GLU A 516 -43.54 -52.32 -31.57
N ALA A 517 -42.48 -53.04 -31.17
CA ALA A 517 -41.71 -52.74 -29.96
C ALA A 517 -40.72 -51.57 -30.14
N ASN A 518 -40.46 -51.13 -31.38
CA ASN A 518 -39.59 -50.00 -31.71
C ASN A 518 -40.42 -48.76 -32.04
N GLU A 519 -39.84 -47.58 -31.82
CA GLU A 519 -40.43 -46.31 -32.27
C GLU A 519 -40.10 -46.08 -33.75
N ARG A 520 -41.13 -45.97 -34.57
CA ARG A 520 -40.98 -45.89 -36.04
C ARG A 520 -40.51 -44.51 -36.48
N VAL A 521 -39.42 -44.47 -37.25
CA VAL A 521 -38.96 -43.27 -37.97
C VAL A 521 -39.23 -43.46 -39.46
N GLN A 522 -40.28 -42.82 -39.96
CA GLN A 522 -40.67 -42.94 -41.35
C GLN A 522 -39.73 -42.15 -42.25
N PHE A 523 -39.23 -42.79 -43.31
CA PHE A 523 -38.49 -42.10 -44.36
C PHE A 523 -38.93 -42.58 -45.75
N SER A 524 -38.58 -41.81 -46.77
CA SER A 524 -38.75 -42.19 -48.18
C SER A 524 -37.38 -42.34 -48.82
N SER A 525 -37.12 -43.48 -49.47
CA SER A 525 -35.96 -43.58 -50.37
C SER A 525 -36.12 -42.57 -51.50
N ILE A 526 -35.04 -41.87 -51.87
CA ILE A 526 -35.02 -40.97 -53.04
C ILE A 526 -34.86 -41.79 -54.31
#